data_AF-A0A9W8QSV3-F1
#
_entry.id   AF-A0A9W8QSV3-F1
#
_cell.length_a   1.000
_cell.length_b   1.000
_cell.length_c   1.000
_cell.angle_alpha   90.00
_cell.angle_beta   90.00
_cell.angle_gamma   90.00
#
_symmetry.space_group_name_H-M   'P 1'
#
loop_
_entity.id
_entity.type
_entity.pdbx_description
1 polymer ?
#
loop_
_entity_poly.entity_id
_entity_poly.type
_entity_poly.pdbx_seq_one_letter_code
_entity_poly.pdbx_strand_id
1 'polypeptide(L)'
;MSDENVHCHARKGLGGPSMALHTGFHHYSTLLFFQFLDIDRPKTNKSKAYAELCKQHAASQSRLIKLSRELPDCEIIYVGVGYGAVVSSAVLLHMLMFGDGHDAAEIRAMLQSNFEAIAELERYWPSLSNSKKRLHIFQETCLK
;
A
#
# COMPACT_ATOMS: atom_id res chain seq x y z
N MET A 1 -3.20 0.56 13.15
CA MET A 1 -2.39 1.28 14.14
C MET A 1 -2.89 2.72 14.18
N SER A 2 -3.17 3.30 15.36
CA SER A 2 -3.59 4.72 15.47
C SER A 2 -2.39 5.66 15.55
N ASP A 3 -2.59 6.92 15.19
CA ASP A 3 -1.53 7.95 15.18
C ASP A 3 -0.93 8.18 16.57
N GLU A 4 -1.74 8.11 17.63
CA GLU A 4 -1.28 8.18 19.03
C GLU A 4 -0.31 7.03 19.38
N ASN A 5 -0.60 5.82 18.88
CA ASN A 5 0.26 4.67 19.09
C ASN A 5 1.59 4.86 18.35
N VAL A 6 1.58 5.45 17.15
CA VAL A 6 2.80 5.77 16.41
C VAL A 6 3.69 6.74 17.20
N HIS A 7 3.13 7.86 17.66
CA HIS A 7 3.91 8.85 18.41
C HIS A 7 4.47 8.29 19.72
N CYS A 8 3.73 7.41 20.40
CA CYS A 8 4.20 6.75 21.61
C CYS A 8 5.43 5.86 21.33
N HIS A 9 5.43 5.09 20.23
CA HIS A 9 6.58 4.27 19.85
C HIS A 9 7.76 5.11 19.35
N ALA A 10 7.50 6.17 18.58
CA ALA A 10 8.54 7.09 18.10
C ALA A 10 9.31 7.72 19.27
N ARG A 11 8.61 8.23 20.30
CA ARG A 11 9.23 8.78 21.52
C ARG A 11 10.13 7.80 22.29
N LYS A 12 9.96 6.49 22.07
CA LYS A 12 10.76 5.43 22.69
C LYS A 12 11.89 4.92 21.78
N GLY A 13 12.11 5.54 20.62
CA GLY A 13 13.06 5.06 19.61
C GLY A 13 12.61 3.78 18.90
N LEU A 14 11.32 3.46 18.95
CA LEU A 14 10.72 2.24 18.39
C LEU A 14 9.79 2.54 17.19
N GLY A 15 9.83 3.76 16.66
CA GLY A 15 8.99 4.21 15.54
C GLY A 15 9.19 3.35 14.29
N GLY A 16 10.41 3.30 13.76
CA GLY A 16 10.76 2.49 12.59
C GLY A 16 10.38 1.00 12.72
N PRO A 17 10.82 0.28 13.77
CA PRO A 17 10.44 -1.13 13.98
C PRO A 17 8.92 -1.36 14.07
N SER A 18 8.19 -0.48 14.76
CA SER A 18 6.73 -0.56 14.85
C SER A 18 6.07 -0.38 13.49
N MET A 19 6.51 0.64 12.73
CA MET A 19 6.06 0.90 11.36
C MET A 19 6.33 -0.30 10.44
N ALA A 20 7.53 -0.87 10.50
CA ALA A 20 7.91 -2.01 9.67
C ALA A 20 7.03 -3.23 9.93
N LEU A 21 6.74 -3.53 11.21
CA LEU A 21 5.87 -4.65 11.60
C LEU A 21 4.46 -4.47 11.05
N HIS A 22 3.86 -3.30 11.27
CA HIS A 22 2.50 -3.03 10.80
C HIS A 22 2.42 -2.96 9.27
N THR A 23 3.41 -2.37 8.61
CA THR A 23 3.51 -2.36 7.14
C THR A 23 3.59 -3.78 6.59
N GLY A 24 4.39 -4.66 7.22
CA GLY A 24 4.47 -6.09 6.87
C GLY A 24 3.13 -6.81 7.03
N PHE A 25 2.43 -6.61 8.16
CA PHE A 25 1.11 -7.18 8.39
C PHE A 25 0.13 -6.82 7.27
N HIS A 26 -0.01 -5.53 6.97
CA HIS A 26 -0.92 -5.08 5.92
C HIS A 26 -0.48 -5.56 4.52
N HIS A 27 0.82 -5.66 4.26
CA HIS A 27 1.34 -6.20 3.00
C HIS A 27 0.91 -7.65 2.78
N TYR A 28 1.13 -8.52 3.76
CA TYR A 28 0.76 -9.94 3.64
C TYR A 28 -0.75 -10.13 3.57
N SER A 29 -1.54 -9.37 4.33
CA SER A 29 -2.99 -9.39 4.21
C SER A 29 -3.47 -8.94 2.83
N THR A 30 -2.84 -7.91 2.25
CA THR A 30 -3.16 -7.45 0.89
C THR A 30 -2.90 -8.56 -0.13
N LEU A 31 -1.75 -9.23 -0.05
CA LEU A 31 -1.41 -10.36 -0.93
C LEU A 31 -2.41 -11.52 -0.80
N LEU A 32 -2.78 -11.87 0.44
CA LEU A 32 -3.73 -12.95 0.72
C LEU A 32 -5.09 -12.71 0.04
N PHE A 33 -5.55 -11.46 0.03
CA PHE A 33 -6.86 -11.10 -0.50
C PHE A 33 -6.85 -10.55 -1.93
N PHE A 34 -5.68 -10.33 -2.53
CA PHE A 34 -5.54 -9.68 -3.84
C PHE A 34 -6.37 -10.34 -4.95
N GLN A 35 -6.37 -11.67 -4.98
CA GLN A 35 -7.14 -12.48 -5.94
C GLN A 35 -8.67 -12.29 -5.87
N PHE A 36 -9.20 -11.62 -4.85
CA PHE A 36 -10.63 -11.32 -4.74
C PHE A 36 -11.02 -10.00 -5.39
N LEU A 37 -10.05 -9.21 -5.88
CA LEU A 37 -10.30 -8.03 -6.71
C LEU A 37 -10.62 -8.38 -8.17
N ASP A 38 -10.37 -9.62 -8.59
CA ASP A 38 -10.66 -10.07 -9.95
C ASP A 38 -12.16 -10.00 -10.27
N ILE A 39 -12.49 -9.26 -11.34
CA ILE A 39 -13.87 -8.99 -11.78
C ILE A 39 -14.52 -10.26 -12.34
N ASP A 40 -13.73 -11.14 -12.96
CA ASP A 40 -14.21 -12.38 -13.58
C ASP A 40 -14.49 -13.48 -12.55
N ARG A 41 -14.08 -13.27 -11.30
CA ARG A 41 -14.30 -14.22 -10.23
C ARG A 41 -15.75 -14.23 -9.74
N PRO A 42 -16.34 -15.41 -9.43
CA PRO A 42 -17.67 -15.49 -8.85
C PRO A 42 -17.84 -14.65 -7.58
N LYS A 43 -18.79 -13.70 -7.61
CA LYS A 43 -19.07 -12.76 -6.52
C LYS A 43 -20.02 -13.35 -5.49
N THR A 44 -19.48 -14.17 -4.57
CA THR A 44 -20.14 -14.60 -3.34
C THR A 44 -20.05 -13.52 -2.25
N ASN A 45 -20.86 -13.62 -1.19
CA ASN A 45 -20.75 -12.69 -0.05
C ASN A 45 -19.36 -12.71 0.60
N LYS A 46 -18.72 -13.89 0.66
CA LYS A 46 -17.36 -14.02 1.20
C LYS A 46 -16.32 -13.38 0.28
N SER A 47 -16.41 -13.57 -1.03
CA SER A 47 -15.45 -12.95 -1.95
C SER A 47 -15.56 -11.43 -1.98
N LYS A 48 -16.77 -10.87 -1.85
CA LYS A 48 -16.96 -9.42 -1.65
C LYS A 48 -16.31 -8.93 -0.35
N ALA A 49 -16.50 -9.64 0.77
CA ALA A 49 -15.87 -9.29 2.03
C ALA A 49 -14.34 -9.33 1.97
N TYR A 50 -13.77 -10.33 1.28
CA TYR A 50 -12.32 -10.42 1.09
C TYR A 50 -11.77 -9.33 0.16
N ALA A 51 -12.49 -8.99 -0.92
CA ALA A 51 -12.13 -7.85 -1.76
C ALA A 51 -12.06 -6.55 -0.93
N GLU A 52 -13.02 -6.36 -0.04
CA GLU A 52 -13.06 -5.19 0.84
C GLU A 52 -11.90 -5.18 1.85
N LEU A 53 -11.58 -6.33 2.46
CA LEU A 53 -10.40 -6.46 3.30
C LEU A 53 -9.11 -6.14 2.54
N CYS A 54 -8.97 -6.59 1.28
CA CYS A 54 -7.82 -6.26 0.44
C CYS A 54 -7.64 -4.74 0.32
N LYS A 55 -8.72 -4.02 -0.01
CA LYS A 55 -8.73 -2.55 -0.12
C LYS A 55 -8.35 -1.88 1.19
N GLN A 56 -8.93 -2.32 2.30
CA GLN A 56 -8.65 -1.76 3.63
C GLN A 56 -7.18 -1.96 4.05
N HIS A 57 -6.62 -3.14 3.80
CA HIS A 57 -5.21 -3.39 4.11
C HIS A 57 -4.27 -2.59 3.20
N ALA A 58 -4.55 -2.48 1.90
CA ALA A 58 -3.75 -1.68 0.97
C ALA A 58 -3.78 -0.18 1.32
N ALA A 59 -4.95 0.36 1.66
CA ALA A 59 -5.09 1.74 2.12
C ALA A 59 -4.36 1.96 3.44
N SER A 60 -4.52 1.05 4.40
CA SER A 60 -3.82 1.13 5.69
C SER A 60 -2.31 1.09 5.53
N GLN A 61 -1.79 0.21 4.67
CA GLN A 61 -0.36 0.17 4.38
C GLN A 61 0.13 1.49 3.76
N SER A 62 -0.61 2.04 2.79
CA SER A 62 -0.23 3.27 2.11
C SER A 62 -0.24 4.48 3.07
N ARG A 63 -1.17 4.51 4.03
CA ARG A 63 -1.16 5.50 5.12
C ARG A 63 0.08 5.37 6.02
N LEU A 64 0.51 4.15 6.35
CA LEU A 64 1.74 3.94 7.13
C LEU A 64 3.01 4.33 6.36
N ILE A 65 3.06 4.04 5.07
CA ILE A 65 4.16 4.48 4.19
C ILE A 65 4.21 6.00 4.15
N LYS A 66 3.07 6.69 4.03
CA LYS A 66 3.02 8.14 4.11
C LYS A 66 3.50 8.67 5.47
N LEU A 67 2.95 8.12 6.55
CA LEU A 67 3.25 8.58 7.91
C LEU A 67 4.73 8.39 8.28
N SER A 68 5.35 7.28 7.87
CA SER A 68 6.78 7.04 8.10
C SER A 68 7.71 8.00 7.37
N ARG A 69 7.22 8.69 6.33
CA ARG A 69 7.96 9.74 5.61
C ARG A 69 7.76 11.13 6.21
N GLU A 70 6.67 11.34 6.93
CA GLU A 70 6.30 12.61 7.54
C GLU A 70 6.81 12.75 8.99
N LEU A 71 7.01 11.63 9.69
CA LEU A 71 7.44 11.62 11.09
C LEU A 71 8.92 11.24 11.24
N PRO A 72 9.68 12.00 12.06
CA PRO A 72 11.05 11.63 12.40
C PRO A 72 11.07 10.33 13.24
N ASP A 73 12.16 9.57 13.11
CA ASP A 73 12.41 8.31 13.83
C ASP A 73 11.41 7.17 13.50
N CYS A 74 10.65 7.32 12.41
CA CYS A 74 9.67 6.37 11.90
C CYS A 74 10.05 5.79 10.53
N GLU A 75 11.26 6.05 10.04
CA GLU A 75 11.70 5.69 8.70
C GLU A 75 11.74 4.17 8.50
N ILE A 76 11.20 3.71 7.37
CA ILE A 76 11.15 2.30 6.98
C ILE A 76 11.89 2.07 5.66
N ILE A 77 13.22 2.05 5.73
CA ILE A 77 14.09 1.92 4.55
C ILE A 77 14.51 0.46 4.35
N TYR A 78 13.65 -0.34 3.73
CA TYR A 78 13.98 -1.70 3.30
C TYR A 78 13.16 -2.12 2.07
N VAL A 79 13.70 -3.03 1.27
CA VAL A 79 13.12 -3.43 -0.03
C VAL A 79 11.67 -3.91 0.04
N GLY A 80 11.26 -4.51 1.17
CA GLY A 80 9.90 -4.98 1.40
C GLY A 80 8.86 -3.85 1.36
N VAL A 81 9.21 -2.65 1.79
CA VAL A 81 8.33 -1.47 1.68
C VAL A 81 8.09 -1.12 0.22
N GLY A 82 9.12 -1.20 -0.63
CA GLY A 82 9.01 -0.92 -2.06
C GLY A 82 8.08 -1.91 -2.77
N TYR A 83 8.23 -3.21 -2.52
CA TYR A 83 7.30 -4.21 -3.05
C TYR A 83 5.88 -4.04 -2.51
N GLY A 84 5.75 -3.73 -1.23
CA GLY A 84 4.47 -3.48 -0.60
C GLY A 84 3.75 -2.24 -1.14
N ALA A 85 4.49 -1.17 -1.42
CA ALA A 85 4.00 0.04 -2.06
C ALA A 85 3.49 -0.27 -3.48
N VAL A 86 4.22 -1.08 -4.26
CA VAL A 86 3.78 -1.49 -5.61
C VAL A 86 2.44 -2.24 -5.55
N VAL A 87 2.33 -3.23 -4.66
CA VAL A 87 1.11 -4.04 -4.53
C VAL A 87 -0.06 -3.17 -4.04
N SER A 88 0.16 -2.35 -3.02
CA SER A 88 -0.89 -1.46 -2.50
C SER A 88 -1.34 -0.45 -3.54
N SER A 89 -0.42 0.10 -4.35
CA SER A 89 -0.76 1.01 -5.44
C SER A 89 -1.61 0.35 -6.52
N ALA A 90 -1.40 -0.93 -6.84
CA ALA A 90 -2.28 -1.65 -7.77
C ALA A 90 -3.73 -1.72 -7.24
N VAL A 91 -3.89 -1.99 -5.94
CA VAL A 91 -5.22 -2.01 -5.28
C VAL A 91 -5.85 -0.61 -5.24
N LEU A 92 -5.07 0.42 -4.90
CA LEU A 92 -5.57 1.80 -4.87
C LEU A 92 -5.97 2.31 -6.26
N LEU A 93 -5.23 1.94 -7.31
CA LEU A 93 -5.62 2.21 -8.70
C LEU A 93 -6.93 1.51 -9.04
N HIS A 94 -7.08 0.23 -8.66
CA HIS A 94 -8.35 -0.48 -8.80
C HIS A 94 -9.49 0.27 -8.11
N MET A 95 -9.32 0.71 -6.86
CA MET A 95 -10.33 1.49 -6.13
C MET A 95 -10.70 2.79 -6.83
N LEU A 96 -9.71 3.50 -7.39
CA LEU A 96 -9.92 4.76 -8.11
C LEU A 96 -10.71 4.55 -9.41
N MET A 97 -10.43 3.46 -10.13
CA MET A 97 -11.06 3.17 -11.42
C MET A 97 -12.49 2.63 -11.29
N PHE A 98 -12.75 1.80 -10.27
CA PHE A 98 -14.05 1.13 -10.12
C PHE A 98 -15.01 1.81 -9.13
N GLY A 99 -14.63 2.97 -8.59
CA GLY A 99 -15.55 3.85 -7.85
C GLY A 99 -16.05 3.27 -6.53
N ASP A 100 -15.15 2.74 -5.71
CA ASP A 100 -15.45 2.02 -4.46
C ASP A 100 -15.94 2.91 -3.28
N GLY A 101 -16.53 4.08 -3.55
CA GLY A 101 -17.07 4.99 -2.52
C GLY A 101 -16.04 5.67 -1.61
N HIS A 102 -14.75 5.51 -1.91
CA HIS A 102 -13.64 6.15 -1.19
C HIS A 102 -13.33 7.53 -1.78
N ASP A 103 -12.80 8.44 -0.94
CA ASP A 103 -12.39 9.76 -1.39
C ASP A 103 -11.24 9.65 -2.40
N ALA A 104 -11.53 10.01 -3.65
CA ALA A 104 -10.57 9.98 -4.74
C ALA A 104 -9.37 10.92 -4.48
N ALA A 105 -9.53 11.99 -3.70
CA ALA A 105 -8.42 12.85 -3.31
C ALA A 105 -7.47 12.12 -2.32
N GLU A 106 -8.04 11.43 -1.33
CA GLU A 106 -7.27 10.63 -0.38
C GLU A 106 -6.51 9.51 -1.09
N ILE A 107 -7.17 8.77 -2.00
CA ILE A 107 -6.54 7.70 -2.77
C ILE A 107 -5.37 8.23 -3.61
N ARG A 108 -5.53 9.39 -4.26
CA ARG A 108 -4.44 10.02 -5.04
C ARG A 108 -3.27 10.44 -4.16
N ALA A 109 -3.52 10.99 -2.98
CA ALA A 109 -2.46 11.35 -2.04
C ALA A 109 -1.67 10.12 -1.56
N MET A 110 -2.36 9.01 -1.30
CA MET A 110 -1.71 7.72 -0.96
C MET A 110 -0.89 7.18 -2.14
N LEU A 111 -1.42 7.21 -3.36
CA LEU A 111 -0.70 6.80 -4.56
C LEU A 111 0.58 7.61 -4.78
N GLN A 112 0.50 8.93 -4.61
CA GLN A 112 1.66 9.82 -4.72
C GLN A 112 2.75 9.41 -3.71
N SER A 113 2.40 9.26 -2.44
CA SER A 113 3.35 8.84 -1.40
C SER A 113 3.98 7.48 -1.71
N ASN A 114 3.20 6.53 -2.22
CA ASN A 114 3.72 5.22 -2.61
C ASN A 114 4.71 5.33 -3.79
N PHE A 115 4.41 6.14 -4.80
CA PHE A 115 5.30 6.32 -5.95
C PHE A 115 6.61 7.00 -5.57
N GLU A 116 6.58 7.97 -4.68
CA GLU A 116 7.79 8.58 -4.12
C GLU A 116 8.63 7.55 -3.36
N ALA A 117 7.99 6.73 -2.49
CA ALA A 117 8.68 5.66 -1.78
C ALA A 117 9.31 4.62 -2.74
N ILE A 118 8.60 4.23 -3.80
CA ILE A 118 9.13 3.31 -4.82
C ILE A 118 10.34 3.95 -5.53
N ALA A 119 10.24 5.22 -5.94
CA ALA A 119 11.32 5.92 -6.65
C ALA A 119 12.56 6.13 -5.79
N GLU A 120 12.38 6.37 -4.49
CA GLU A 120 13.47 6.44 -3.52
C GLU A 120 14.13 5.08 -3.31
N LEU A 121 13.34 4.05 -3.01
CA LEU A 121 13.85 2.70 -2.73
C LEU A 121 14.48 2.04 -3.96
N GLU A 122 14.04 2.37 -5.17
CA GLU A 122 14.63 1.89 -6.43
C GLU A 122 16.12 2.29 -6.56
N ARG A 123 16.54 3.41 -5.95
CA ARG A 123 17.95 3.85 -5.94
C ARG A 123 18.85 2.89 -5.16
N TYR A 124 18.30 2.25 -4.13
CA TYR A 124 19.01 1.29 -3.28
C TYR A 124 18.82 -0.16 -3.76
N TRP A 125 17.64 -0.48 -4.28
CA TRP A 125 17.27 -1.81 -4.77
C TRP A 125 16.75 -1.77 -6.22
N PRO A 126 17.64 -1.83 -7.22
CA PRO A 126 17.27 -1.76 -8.65
C PRO A 126 16.29 -2.84 -9.12
N SER A 127 16.15 -3.94 -8.38
CA SER A 127 15.16 -5.00 -8.64
C SER A 127 13.71 -4.51 -8.59
N LEU A 128 13.44 -3.40 -7.90
CA LEU A 128 12.11 -2.75 -7.88
C LEU A 128 11.68 -2.22 -9.24
N SER A 129 12.62 -1.95 -10.17
CA SER A 129 12.33 -1.45 -11.52
C SER A 129 11.36 -2.37 -12.28
N ASN A 130 11.48 -3.68 -12.13
CA ASN A 130 10.59 -4.65 -12.77
C ASN A 130 9.17 -4.59 -12.21
N SER A 131 9.02 -4.46 -10.90
CA SER A 131 7.72 -4.33 -10.23
C SER A 131 7.04 -3.00 -10.58
N LYS A 132 7.81 -1.91 -10.63
CA LYS A 132 7.34 -0.60 -11.10
C LYS A 132 6.85 -0.63 -12.55
N LYS A 133 7.59 -1.28 -13.45
CA LYS A 133 7.15 -1.49 -14.84
C LYS A 133 5.83 -2.25 -14.92
N ARG A 134 5.67 -3.32 -14.14
CA ARG A 134 4.41 -4.09 -14.08
C ARG A 134 3.23 -3.24 -13.59
N LEU A 135 3.46 -2.39 -12.60
CA LEU A 135 2.45 -1.46 -12.09
C LEU A 135 2.01 -0.45 -13.15
N HIS A 136 2.96 0.08 -13.93
CA HIS A 136 2.65 0.98 -15.04
C HIS A 136 1.81 0.27 -16.12
N ILE A 137 2.17 -0.95 -16.51
CA ILE A 137 1.41 -1.76 -17.48
C ILE A 137 -0.01 -2.01 -16.95
N PHE A 138 -0.14 -2.33 -15.65
CA PHE A 138 -1.44 -2.50 -15.01
C PHE A 138 -2.29 -1.23 -15.11
N GLN A 139 -1.72 -0.07 -14.75
CA GLN A 139 -2.40 1.23 -14.86
C GLN A 139 -2.86 1.51 -16.29
N GLU A 140 -2.00 1.32 -17.30
CA GLU A 140 -2.36 1.51 -18.71
C GLU A 140 -3.47 0.58 -19.17
N THR A 141 -3.47 -0.66 -18.68
CA THR A 141 -4.50 -1.64 -19.02
C THR A 141 -5.85 -1.27 -18.40
N CYS A 142 -5.85 -0.74 -17.18
CA CYS A 142 -7.08 -0.27 -16.53
C CYS A 142 -7.64 1.04 -17.13
N LEU A 143 -6.81 1.85 -17.80
CA LEU A 143 -7.22 3.11 -18.44
C LEU A 143 -7.78 2.93 -19.87
N LYS A 144 -7.65 1.75 -20.46
CA LYS A 144 -8.19 1.40 -21.78
C LYS A 144 -9.58 0.78 -21.65
#